data_AF-A0A4Q3BQS4-F1
#
_entry.id   AF-A0A4Q3BQS4-F1
#
_cell.length_a   1.000
_cell.length_b   1.000
_cell.length_c   1.000
_cell.angle_alpha   90.00
_cell.angle_beta   90.00
_cell.angle_gamma   90.00
#
_symmetry.space_group_name_H-M   'P 1'
#
loop_
_entity.id
_entity.type
_entity.pdbx_description
1 polymer ?
#
loop_
_entity_poly.entity_id
_entity_poly.type
_entity_poly.pdbx_seq_one_letter_code
_entity_poly.pdbx_strand_id
1 'polypeptide(L)'
;MNFPADYEPPKVWEWKKANGGQFANINRPIAGPTHDKDLPIGKHPLQLYSLGTPNGIKVTVLLEELLAAGHKGAEYDAWLIRIGDGDQFGSGFVDVNPNSKIPAL
;
A
#
# COMPACT_ATOMS: atom_id res chain seq x y z
N MET A 1 24.56 -15.12 5.96
CA MET A 1 24.05 -14.49 4.72
C MET A 1 24.68 -15.23 3.55
N ASN A 2 23.89 -15.68 2.57
CA ASN A 2 24.40 -16.38 1.38
C ASN A 2 24.71 -15.36 0.28
N PHE A 3 25.84 -14.69 0.38
CA PHE A 3 26.35 -13.88 -0.72
C PHE A 3 27.20 -14.75 -1.67
N PRO A 4 27.27 -14.42 -2.97
CA PRO A 4 28.29 -14.99 -3.86
C PRO A 4 29.68 -14.79 -3.26
N ALA A 5 30.62 -15.71 -3.54
CA ALA A 5 31.95 -15.75 -2.91
C ALA A 5 32.76 -14.44 -3.03
N ASP A 6 32.43 -13.56 -3.99
CA ASP A 6 33.16 -12.33 -4.29
C ASP A 6 32.31 -11.05 -4.12
N TYR A 7 31.17 -11.13 -3.43
CA TYR A 7 30.35 -9.93 -3.19
C TYR A 7 30.84 -9.18 -1.95
N GLU A 8 31.39 -7.99 -2.19
CA GLU A 8 31.72 -7.03 -1.15
C GLU A 8 30.74 -5.85 -1.18
N PRO A 9 29.92 -5.64 -0.12
CA PRO A 9 29.08 -4.46 -0.03
C PRO A 9 29.91 -3.16 -0.02
N PRO A 10 29.48 -2.09 -0.71
CA PRO A 10 30.19 -0.83 -0.68
C PRO A 10 30.09 -0.17 0.70
N LYS A 11 31.07 0.68 1.04
CA LYS A 11 31.08 1.46 2.30
C LYS A 11 29.86 2.38 2.44
N VAL A 12 29.38 2.90 1.30
CA VAL A 12 28.14 3.68 1.19
C VAL A 12 27.28 3.02 0.14
N TRP A 13 26.04 2.69 0.50
CA TRP A 13 25.10 2.07 -0.42
C TRP A 13 24.61 3.06 -1.48
N GLU A 14 24.51 2.60 -2.72
CA GLU A 14 24.01 3.39 -3.85
C GLU A 14 22.95 2.60 -4.63
N TRP A 15 21.90 3.28 -5.08
CA TRP A 15 20.84 2.68 -5.88
C TRP A 15 21.23 2.58 -7.36
N LYS A 16 22.09 1.62 -7.71
CA LYS A 16 22.62 1.44 -9.08
C LYS A 16 21.74 0.61 -10.01
N LYS A 17 20.90 -0.25 -9.44
CA LYS A 17 20.06 -1.20 -10.18
C LYS A 17 18.68 -1.27 -9.52
N ALA A 18 17.65 -1.47 -10.34
CA ALA A 18 16.33 -1.80 -9.84
C ALA A 18 16.39 -3.10 -9.03
N ASN A 19 15.61 -3.18 -7.95
CA ASN A 19 15.62 -4.30 -7.01
C ASN A 19 14.18 -4.65 -6.61
N GLY A 20 13.86 -5.95 -6.50
CA GLY A 20 12.53 -6.41 -6.09
C GLY A 20 11.82 -7.34 -7.07
N GLY A 21 12.50 -7.83 -8.12
CA GLY A 21 11.90 -8.75 -9.10
C GLY A 21 10.68 -8.11 -9.77
N GLN A 22 9.51 -8.72 -9.62
CA GLN A 22 8.25 -8.14 -10.12
C GLN A 22 7.95 -6.72 -9.61
N PHE A 23 8.50 -6.33 -8.45
CA PHE A 23 8.27 -5.02 -7.84
C PHE A 23 9.40 -4.00 -8.12
N ALA A 24 10.31 -4.32 -9.03
CA ALA A 24 11.44 -3.46 -9.36
C ALA A 24 11.02 -2.08 -9.92
N ASN A 25 9.82 -1.99 -10.49
CA ASN A 25 9.23 -0.74 -10.99
C ASN A 25 8.69 0.18 -9.88
N ILE A 26 8.42 -0.35 -8.68
CA ILE A 26 7.79 0.41 -7.59
C ILE A 26 8.69 0.58 -6.35
N ASN A 27 9.65 -0.33 -6.13
CA ASN A 27 10.56 -0.24 -4.99
C ASN A 27 11.59 0.88 -5.20
N ARG A 28 11.67 1.81 -4.24
CA ARG A 28 12.58 2.96 -4.28
C ARG A 28 13.21 3.20 -2.91
N PRO A 29 14.41 3.80 -2.85
CA PRO A 29 15.07 4.16 -1.59
C PRO A 29 14.54 5.46 -0.97
N ILE A 30 13.50 6.06 -1.57
CA ILE A 30 12.88 7.30 -1.13
C ILE A 30 11.36 7.11 -1.02
N ALA A 31 10.74 7.84 -0.09
CA ALA A 31 9.29 7.88 0.11
C ALA A 31 8.66 9.07 -0.62
N GLY A 32 7.34 9.21 -0.49
CA GLY A 32 6.57 10.36 -1.00
C GLY A 32 5.85 10.12 -2.32
N PRO A 33 5.01 11.09 -2.72
CA PRO A 33 4.15 10.94 -3.89
C PRO A 33 4.94 10.99 -5.19
N THR A 34 4.42 10.34 -6.23
CA THR A 34 4.99 10.37 -7.59
C THR A 34 4.09 11.07 -8.59
N HIS A 35 2.82 11.26 -8.25
CA HIS A 35 1.83 11.89 -9.10
C HIS A 35 0.70 12.46 -8.25
N ASP A 36 0.08 13.52 -8.75
CA ASP A 36 -1.11 14.10 -8.15
C ASP A 36 -2.32 13.22 -8.50
N LYS A 37 -3.00 12.73 -7.48
CA LYS A 37 -4.20 11.90 -7.63
C LYS A 37 -5.03 11.96 -6.36
N ASP A 38 -6.20 12.57 -6.48
CA ASP A 38 -7.20 12.57 -5.43
C ASP A 38 -7.80 11.18 -5.26
N LEU A 39 -8.17 10.86 -4.03
CA LEU A 39 -8.85 9.61 -3.71
C LEU A 39 -10.37 9.77 -3.85
N PRO A 40 -11.07 8.77 -4.41
CA PRO A 40 -12.53 8.77 -4.45
C PRO A 40 -13.10 8.63 -3.03
N ILE A 41 -14.21 9.32 -2.74
CA ILE A 41 -14.93 9.23 -1.48
C ILE A 41 -16.38 8.84 -1.80
N GLY A 42 -16.84 7.75 -1.20
CA GLY A 42 -18.20 7.26 -1.36
C GLY A 42 -19.16 7.77 -0.29
N LYS A 43 -20.27 7.04 -0.10
CA LYS A 43 -21.35 7.45 0.80
C LYS A 43 -21.22 6.91 2.22
N HIS A 44 -20.39 5.88 2.42
CA HIS A 44 -20.29 5.16 3.67
C HIS A 44 -19.31 5.87 4.64
N PRO A 45 -19.49 5.70 5.97
CA PRO A 45 -18.68 6.41 6.95
C PRO A 45 -17.19 6.03 6.93
N LEU A 46 -16.85 4.83 6.45
CA LEU A 46 -15.47 4.35 6.38
C LEU A 46 -15.02 4.26 4.90
N GLN A 47 -13.87 4.84 4.59
CA GLN A 47 -13.31 4.85 3.23
C GLN A 47 -12.03 4.01 3.20
N LEU A 48 -12.14 2.74 2.82
CA LEU A 48 -11.03 1.81 2.81
C LEU A 48 -10.30 1.82 1.45
N TYR A 49 -9.04 2.23 1.44
CA TYR A 49 -8.15 2.15 0.27
C TYR A 49 -7.23 0.94 0.41
N SER A 50 -7.50 -0.11 -0.37
CA SER A 50 -6.88 -1.41 -0.11
C SER A 50 -6.73 -2.28 -1.37
N LEU A 51 -6.18 -3.48 -1.17
CA LEU A 51 -6.06 -4.55 -2.13
C LEU A 51 -6.21 -5.88 -1.38
N GLY A 52 -6.81 -6.89 -2.02
CA GLY A 52 -7.06 -8.24 -1.45
C GLY A 52 -5.82 -9.10 -1.16
N THR A 53 -4.79 -8.50 -0.57
CA THR A 53 -3.60 -9.16 -0.02
C THR A 53 -3.91 -9.71 1.38
N PRO A 54 -3.03 -10.55 1.97
CA PRO A 54 -3.18 -10.98 3.36
C PRO A 54 -3.32 -9.84 4.39
N ASN A 55 -2.80 -8.64 4.12
CA ASN A 55 -3.01 -7.48 4.99
C ASN A 55 -4.35 -6.80 4.73
N GLY A 56 -4.77 -6.69 3.47
CA GLY A 56 -6.04 -6.05 3.13
C GLY A 56 -7.25 -6.87 3.61
N ILE A 57 -7.21 -8.20 3.48
CA ILE A 57 -8.31 -9.07 3.92
C ILE A 57 -8.57 -8.97 5.42
N LYS A 58 -7.57 -8.62 6.25
CA LYS A 58 -7.76 -8.46 7.69
C LYS A 58 -8.81 -7.39 8.00
N VAL A 59 -8.75 -6.28 7.26
CA VAL A 59 -9.64 -5.14 7.49
C VAL A 59 -11.02 -5.40 6.91
N THR A 60 -11.12 -5.94 5.70
CA THR A 60 -12.43 -6.27 5.13
C THR A 60 -13.14 -7.34 5.95
N VAL A 61 -12.43 -8.39 6.41
CA VAL A 61 -13.02 -9.41 7.29
C VAL A 61 -13.50 -8.78 8.59
N LEU A 62 -12.70 -7.93 9.25
CA LEU A 62 -13.14 -7.24 10.47
C LEU A 62 -14.42 -6.41 10.24
N LEU A 63 -14.50 -5.66 9.14
CA LEU A 63 -15.66 -4.84 8.82
C LEU A 63 -16.90 -5.69 8.55
N GLU A 64 -16.77 -6.78 7.79
CA GLU A 64 -17.86 -7.73 7.57
C GLU A 64 -18.32 -8.42 8.86
N GLU A 65 -17.40 -8.82 9.74
CA GLU A 65 -17.73 -9.40 11.06
C GLU A 65 -18.48 -8.39 11.95
N LEU A 66 -18.08 -7.11 11.93
CA LEU A 66 -18.79 -6.04 12.64
C LEU A 66 -20.20 -5.82 12.08
N LEU A 67 -20.36 -5.84 10.76
CA LEU A 67 -21.67 -5.74 10.10
C LEU A 67 -22.56 -6.94 10.45
N ALA A 68 -22.01 -8.15 10.44
CA ALA A 68 -22.71 -9.38 10.84
C ALA A 68 -23.16 -9.33 12.31
N ALA A 69 -22.37 -8.72 13.19
CA ALA A 69 -22.72 -8.46 14.59
C ALA A 69 -23.71 -7.29 14.78
N GLY A 70 -24.16 -6.63 13.70
CA GLY A 70 -25.18 -5.58 13.71
C GLY A 70 -24.64 -4.15 13.91
N HIS A 71 -23.31 -3.94 13.86
CA HIS A 71 -22.70 -2.63 13.98
C HIS A 71 -22.83 -1.83 12.67
N LYS A 72 -23.97 -1.16 12.47
CA LYS A 72 -24.26 -0.35 11.27
C LYS A 72 -23.24 0.78 10.98
N GLY A 73 -22.43 1.18 11.96
CA GLY A 73 -21.36 2.15 11.76
C GLY A 73 -20.14 1.60 11.01
N ALA A 74 -20.08 0.29 10.78
CA ALA A 74 -18.98 -0.39 10.07
C ALA A 74 -19.17 -0.42 8.54
N GLU A 75 -20.25 0.17 8.02
CA GLU A 75 -20.48 0.31 6.58
C GLU A 75 -19.29 1.04 5.92
N TYR A 76 -18.82 0.54 4.78
CA TYR A 76 -17.59 1.02 4.17
C TYR A 76 -17.63 1.02 2.63
N ASP A 77 -16.93 1.98 2.02
CA ASP A 77 -16.56 1.93 0.61
C ASP A 77 -15.13 1.36 0.50
N ALA A 78 -14.95 0.27 -0.24
CA ALA A 78 -13.63 -0.32 -0.50
C ALA A 78 -13.11 0.04 -1.89
N TRP A 79 -12.14 0.95 -1.93
CA TRP A 79 -11.48 1.41 -3.15
C TRP A 79 -10.22 0.60 -3.43
N LEU A 80 -10.10 0.15 -4.67
CA LEU A 80 -8.98 -0.66 -5.12
C LEU A 80 -7.72 0.19 -5.33
N ILE A 81 -6.62 -0.19 -4.69
CA ILE A 81 -5.28 0.39 -4.86
C ILE A 81 -4.37 -0.67 -5.47
N ARG A 82 -4.06 -0.55 -6.77
CA ARG A 82 -3.23 -1.53 -7.48
C ARG A 82 -1.76 -1.27 -7.19
N ILE A 83 -1.21 -1.97 -6.19
CA ILE A 83 0.17 -1.72 -5.75
C ILE A 83 1.23 -1.97 -6.82
N GLY A 84 0.94 -2.84 -7.80
CA GLY A 84 1.82 -3.12 -8.94
C GLY A 84 1.91 -1.96 -9.94
N ASP A 85 0.88 -1.11 -9.98
CA ASP A 85 0.77 0.03 -10.87
C ASP A 85 1.23 1.33 -10.20
N GLY A 86 1.54 1.28 -8.89
CA GLY A 86 2.05 2.43 -8.14
C GLY A 86 0.97 3.36 -7.56
N ASP A 87 -0.30 2.93 -7.51
CA ASP A 87 -1.42 3.73 -6.96
C ASP A 87 -1.16 4.21 -5.51
N GLN A 88 -0.39 3.45 -4.73
CA GLN A 88 0.00 3.79 -3.36
C GLN A 88 0.95 5.02 -3.25
N PHE A 89 1.42 5.55 -4.38
CA PHE A 89 2.25 6.75 -4.44
C PHE A 89 1.51 7.96 -5.01
N GLY A 90 0.18 7.90 -5.20
CA GLY A 90 -0.61 9.08 -5.50
C GLY A 90 -0.66 10.03 -4.30
N SER A 91 -0.71 11.35 -4.54
CA SER A 91 -0.75 12.37 -3.47
C SER A 91 -1.82 12.07 -2.42
N GLY A 92 -3.07 11.80 -2.83
CA GLY A 92 -4.14 11.48 -1.91
C GLY A 92 -3.90 10.22 -1.07
N PHE A 93 -3.28 9.17 -1.63
CA PHE A 93 -2.93 7.97 -0.85
C PHE A 93 -1.80 8.23 0.15
N VAL A 94 -0.81 9.03 -0.24
CA VAL A 94 0.31 9.40 0.64
C VAL A 94 -0.16 10.27 1.81
N ASP A 95 -1.15 11.15 1.58
CA ASP A 95 -1.76 11.95 2.65
C ASP A 95 -2.46 11.09 3.70
N VAL A 96 -3.11 9.99 3.29
CA VAL A 96 -3.72 9.02 4.22
C VAL A 96 -2.65 8.15 4.88
N ASN A 97 -1.66 7.68 4.12
CA ASN A 97 -0.57 6.85 4.64
C ASN A 97 0.80 7.22 4.03
N PRO A 98 1.67 7.93 4.75
CA PRO A 98 2.98 8.36 4.23
C PRO A 98 3.96 7.20 4.00
N ASN A 99 3.65 5.99 4.49
CA ASN A 99 4.42 4.78 4.22
C ASN A 99 4.07 4.15 2.86
N SER A 100 3.06 4.66 2.14
CA SER A 100 2.61 4.13 0.84
C SER A 100 2.32 2.63 0.87
N LYS A 101 1.58 2.15 1.88
CA LYS A 101 1.13 0.75 1.96
C LYS A 101 -0.35 0.63 2.27
N ILE A 102 -0.99 -0.32 1.63
CA ILE A 102 -2.34 -0.79 1.99
C ILE A 102 -2.29 -1.71 3.22
N PRO A 103 -3.43 -1.90 3.92
CA PRO A 103 -4.65 -1.09 3.85
C PRO A 103 -4.45 0.30 4.49
N ALA A 104 -5.22 1.28 4.03
CA ALA A 104 -5.33 2.62 4.63
C ALA A 104 -6.82 3.01 4.69
N LEU A 105 -7.25 3.68 5.76
CA LEU A 105 -8.66 4.01 6.02
C LEU A 105 -8.78 5.43 6.56
#